data_AF-X0WS05-F1
#
_entry.id   AF-X0WS05-F1
#
_cell.length_a   1.000
_cell.length_b   1.000
_cell.length_c   1.000
_cell.angle_alpha   90.00
_cell.angle_beta   90.00
_cell.angle_gamma   90.00
#
_symmetry.space_group_name_H-M   'P 1'
#
loop_
_entity.id
_entity.type
_entity.pdbx_description
1 polymer ?
#
loop_
_entity_poly.entity_id
_entity_poly.type
_entity_poly.pdbx_seq_one_letter_code
_entity_poly.pdbx_strand_id
1 'polypeptide(L)'
;MPNVDRLRSIRTFPSLVKYLRDELDWPIETDDFEDLTFDYAPEELIPNAKVAAKLQDIKQLRPLTSNQPWGIFFIKFEPKRLPIVVMRRILRSLVIKKRQSAQKAERPYWQMHDLLFVSSYGEQGDRVISFAHFSDPEGESLLPTLRVLAWDDKDTVLHLDHAHETLKAKLRWPDDESDVDAWRSSWAFAFTLRPREVIT
;
A
#
# COMPACT_ATOMS: atom_id res chain seq x y z
N MET A 1 20.32 3.24 15.88
CA MET A 1 20.24 1.94 15.19
C MET A 1 20.05 2.24 13.72
N PRO A 2 20.89 1.72 12.82
CA PRO A 2 20.92 2.13 11.42
C PRO A 2 19.55 1.98 10.71
N ASN A 3 18.76 0.99 11.10
CA ASN A 3 17.45 0.71 10.52
C ASN A 3 16.40 1.81 10.83
N VAL A 4 16.42 2.35 12.06
CA VAL A 4 15.51 3.42 12.50
C VAL A 4 15.78 4.72 11.75
N ASP A 5 17.06 5.06 11.57
CA ASP A 5 17.46 6.26 10.83
C ASP A 5 17.05 6.15 9.35
N ARG A 6 17.09 4.93 8.80
CA ARG A 6 16.64 4.63 7.44
C ARG A 6 15.14 4.87 7.28
N LEU A 7 14.28 4.28 8.13
CA LEU A 7 12.82 4.52 8.10
C LEU A 7 12.45 5.99 8.32
N ARG A 8 13.12 6.66 9.26
CA ARG A 8 12.90 8.08 9.57
C ARG A 8 13.22 9.00 8.38
N SER A 9 14.15 8.59 7.52
CA SER A 9 14.52 9.33 6.32
C SER A 9 13.49 9.20 5.18
N ILE A 10 12.58 8.21 5.24
CA ILE A 10 11.60 7.96 4.18
C ILE A 10 10.45 8.97 4.27
N ARG A 11 10.54 10.01 3.44
CA ARG A 11 9.52 11.07 3.33
C ARG A 11 8.83 11.12 1.96
N THR A 12 9.32 10.35 1.00
CA THR A 12 8.88 10.36 -0.39
C THR A 12 8.78 8.95 -0.95
N PHE A 13 7.96 8.76 -2.00
CA PHE A 13 7.85 7.45 -2.65
C PHE A 13 9.17 6.97 -3.28
N PRO A 14 10.00 7.82 -3.94
CA PRO A 14 11.32 7.39 -4.39
C PRO A 14 12.21 6.88 -3.25
N SER A 15 12.23 7.55 -2.10
CA SER A 15 12.97 7.07 -0.91
C SER A 15 12.43 5.74 -0.40
N LEU A 16 11.12 5.55 -0.44
CA LEU A 16 10.46 4.32 -0.01
C LEU A 16 10.78 3.16 -0.97
N VAL A 17 10.75 3.39 -2.28
CA VAL A 17 11.11 2.39 -3.29
C VAL A 17 12.54 1.89 -3.10
N LYS A 18 13.49 2.81 -2.81
CA LYS A 18 14.87 2.43 -2.48
C LYS A 18 14.94 1.55 -1.23
N TYR A 19 14.13 1.86 -0.21
CA TYR A 19 14.03 1.01 0.98
C TYR A 19 13.44 -0.37 0.66
N LEU A 20 12.37 -0.45 -0.13
CA LEU A 20 11.78 -1.73 -0.54
C LEU A 20 12.79 -2.59 -1.32
N ARG A 21 13.59 -1.99 -2.20
CA ARG A 21 14.65 -2.67 -2.92
C ARG A 21 15.79 -3.13 -2.01
N ASP A 22 16.37 -2.21 -1.23
CA ASP A 22 17.62 -2.44 -0.50
C ASP A 22 17.43 -3.26 0.79
N GLU A 23 16.26 -3.19 1.44
CA GLU A 23 15.99 -3.83 2.74
C GLU A 23 14.99 -4.97 2.68
N LEU A 24 14.05 -4.93 1.73
CA LEU A 24 12.99 -5.94 1.58
C LEU A 24 13.20 -6.86 0.37
N ASP A 25 14.34 -6.74 -0.31
CA ASP A 25 14.73 -7.55 -1.48
C ASP A 25 13.73 -7.50 -2.65
N TRP A 26 13.04 -6.38 -2.83
CA TRP A 26 12.12 -6.25 -3.97
C TRP A 26 12.91 -6.20 -5.29
N PRO A 27 12.49 -6.95 -6.34
CA PRO A 27 13.17 -7.03 -7.63
C PRO A 27 12.89 -5.78 -8.47
N ILE A 28 13.42 -4.65 -8.01
CA ILE A 28 13.23 -3.34 -8.64
C ILE A 28 14.49 -3.03 -9.45
N GLU A 29 14.34 -3.06 -10.78
CA GLU A 29 15.46 -2.94 -11.72
C GLU A 29 15.91 -1.49 -11.99
N THR A 30 15.05 -0.50 -11.71
CA THR A 30 15.32 0.93 -11.96
C THR A 30 15.11 1.77 -10.71
N ASP A 31 15.88 2.85 -10.57
CA ASP A 31 15.69 3.87 -9.53
C ASP A 31 14.66 4.95 -9.93
N ASP A 32 14.18 4.94 -11.18
CA ASP A 32 13.20 5.90 -11.66
C ASP A 32 11.77 5.48 -11.28
N PHE A 33 11.15 6.26 -10.40
CA PHE A 33 9.81 6.01 -9.91
C PHE A 33 8.73 6.12 -10.99
N GLU A 34 8.93 6.98 -11.98
CA GLU A 34 7.96 7.19 -13.07
C GLU A 34 7.93 5.96 -14.00
N ASP A 35 9.08 5.34 -14.26
CA ASP A 35 9.18 4.11 -15.07
C ASP A 35 8.59 2.89 -14.36
N LEU A 36 8.68 2.85 -13.03
CA LEU A 36 8.14 1.77 -12.20
C LEU A 36 6.63 1.82 -12.03
N THR A 37 5.98 2.91 -12.44
CA THR A 37 4.57 3.12 -12.12
C THR A 37 3.71 3.43 -13.35
N PHE A 38 2.40 3.32 -13.15
CA PHE A 38 1.36 3.77 -14.06
C PHE A 38 0.55 4.86 -13.36
N ASP A 39 0.35 5.98 -14.03
CA ASP A 39 -0.42 7.10 -13.50
C ASP A 39 -1.92 6.89 -13.66
N TYR A 40 -2.65 7.18 -12.60
CA TYR A 40 -4.11 7.18 -12.57
C TYR A 40 -4.62 8.57 -12.27
N ALA A 41 -5.54 9.06 -13.11
CA ALA A 41 -6.30 10.25 -12.78
C ALA A 41 -7.26 9.94 -11.62
N PRO A 42 -7.32 10.79 -10.57
CA PRO A 42 -8.27 10.61 -9.47
C PRO A 42 -9.72 10.42 -9.91
N GLU A 43 -10.13 11.09 -10.98
CA GLU A 43 -11.47 11.05 -11.56
C GLU A 43 -11.80 9.69 -12.20
N GLU A 44 -10.81 8.95 -12.70
CA GLU A 44 -11.00 7.61 -13.25
C GLU A 44 -11.36 6.60 -12.16
N LEU A 45 -10.76 6.74 -10.99
CA LEU A 45 -11.01 5.85 -9.86
C LEU A 45 -12.20 6.31 -9.01
N ILE A 46 -12.41 7.62 -8.90
CA ILE A 46 -13.48 8.21 -8.09
C ILE A 46 -14.27 9.22 -8.93
N PRO A 47 -15.46 8.83 -9.43
CA PRO A 47 -16.33 9.73 -10.20
C PRO A 47 -16.81 10.98 -9.44
N ASN A 48 -16.65 11.01 -8.11
CA ASN A 48 -17.09 12.12 -7.27
C ASN A 48 -15.96 13.15 -7.09
N ALA A 49 -16.09 14.30 -7.76
CA ALA A 49 -15.12 15.39 -7.75
C ALA A 49 -14.70 15.89 -6.35
N LYS A 50 -15.64 15.98 -5.39
CA LYS A 50 -15.31 16.42 -4.01
C LYS A 50 -14.44 15.44 -3.26
N VAL A 51 -14.53 14.16 -3.61
CA VAL A 51 -13.74 13.08 -3.01
C VAL A 51 -12.41 12.93 -3.76
N ALA A 52 -12.45 13.01 -5.09
CA ALA A 52 -11.28 13.00 -5.97
C ALA A 52 -10.32 14.14 -5.65
N ALA A 53 -10.82 15.34 -5.35
CA ALA A 53 -9.99 16.49 -4.97
C ALA A 53 -9.04 16.25 -3.77
N LYS A 54 -9.31 15.23 -2.94
CA LYS A 54 -8.45 14.86 -1.81
C LYS A 54 -7.22 14.04 -2.23
N LEU A 55 -7.21 13.55 -3.46
CA LEU A 55 -6.14 12.76 -4.05
C LEU A 55 -5.28 13.71 -4.88
N GLN A 56 -4.02 13.82 -4.50
CA GLN A 56 -3.07 14.62 -5.23
C GLN A 56 -2.49 13.80 -6.40
N ASP A 57 -2.06 12.57 -6.12
CA ASP A 57 -1.49 11.66 -7.11
C ASP A 57 -1.89 10.21 -6.78
N ILE A 58 -2.13 9.40 -7.80
CA ILE A 58 -2.32 7.95 -7.67
C ILE A 58 -1.48 7.27 -8.73
N LYS A 59 -0.56 6.42 -8.28
CA LYS A 59 0.32 5.67 -9.16
C LYS A 59 0.27 4.19 -8.79
N GLN A 60 0.06 3.32 -9.76
CA GLN A 60 0.15 1.88 -9.54
C GLN A 60 1.57 1.41 -9.85
N LEU A 61 2.18 0.62 -8.98
CA LEU A 61 3.42 -0.06 -9.32
C LEU A 61 3.15 -1.08 -10.44
N ARG A 62 4.02 -1.08 -11.44
CA ARG A 62 4.03 -2.11 -12.47
C ARG A 62 4.33 -3.46 -11.81
N PRO A 63 3.69 -4.56 -12.27
CA PRO A 63 4.08 -5.88 -11.80
C PRO A 63 5.57 -6.08 -12.05
N LEU A 64 6.31 -6.37 -10.98
CA LEU A 64 7.76 -6.63 -11.07
C LEU A 64 8.00 -8.04 -11.62
N THR A 65 7.06 -8.96 -11.40
CA THR A 65 7.16 -10.35 -11.88
C THR A 65 5.81 -10.82 -12.43
N SER A 66 5.85 -11.82 -13.31
CA SER A 66 4.65 -12.28 -14.04
C SER A 66 3.60 -12.93 -13.15
N ASN A 67 4.00 -13.49 -12.01
CA ASN A 67 3.12 -14.16 -11.05
C ASN A 67 2.74 -13.28 -9.86
N GLN A 68 3.12 -12.00 -9.86
CA GLN A 68 2.83 -11.11 -8.74
C GLN A 68 1.32 -11.02 -8.49
N PRO A 69 0.82 -11.53 -7.35
CA PRO A 69 -0.61 -11.52 -7.06
C PRO A 69 -1.06 -10.11 -6.64
N TRP A 70 -0.16 -9.34 -6.01
CA TRP A 70 -0.45 -8.07 -5.36
C TRP A 70 -0.48 -6.87 -6.33
N GLY A 71 -1.58 -6.12 -6.34
CA GLY A 71 -1.66 -4.78 -6.91
C GLY A 71 -1.21 -3.72 -5.90
N ILE A 72 -0.11 -3.04 -6.18
CA ILE A 72 0.48 -2.05 -5.26
C ILE A 72 0.18 -0.65 -5.78
N PHE A 73 -0.42 0.19 -4.95
CA PHE A 73 -0.83 1.54 -5.32
C PHE A 73 -0.21 2.57 -4.39
N PHE A 74 0.59 3.48 -4.94
CA PHE A 74 1.10 4.67 -4.28
C PHE A 74 0.08 5.80 -4.38
N ILE A 75 -0.42 6.28 -3.25
CA ILE A 75 -1.45 7.32 -3.19
C ILE A 75 -0.95 8.49 -2.38
N LYS A 76 -0.93 9.66 -2.98
CA LYS A 76 -0.61 10.91 -2.30
C LYS A 76 -1.89 11.65 -1.99
N PHE A 77 -2.12 11.93 -0.72
CA PHE A 77 -3.31 12.66 -0.28
C PHE A 77 -2.96 14.11 0.04
N GLU A 78 -3.90 15.01 -0.28
CA GLU A 78 -3.82 16.42 0.11
C GLU A 78 -4.13 16.63 1.62
N PRO A 79 -5.14 15.96 2.23
CA PRO A 79 -5.40 16.13 3.66
C PRO A 79 -4.24 15.68 4.56
N LYS A 80 -4.08 16.35 5.72
CA LYS A 80 -3.08 15.97 6.74
C LYS A 80 -3.31 14.61 7.42
N ARG A 81 -4.43 13.93 7.14
CA ARG A 81 -4.82 12.66 7.75
C ARG A 81 -5.28 11.68 6.69
N LEU A 82 -5.03 10.39 6.91
CA LEU A 82 -5.45 9.33 6.00
C LEU A 82 -6.98 9.31 5.81
N PRO A 83 -7.50 9.62 4.61
CA PRO A 83 -8.93 9.66 4.38
C PRO A 83 -9.46 8.26 4.07
N ILE A 84 -9.77 7.49 5.12
CA ILE A 84 -10.26 6.10 5.05
C ILE A 84 -11.44 5.93 4.07
N VAL A 85 -12.34 6.90 4.02
CA VAL A 85 -13.51 6.88 3.11
C VAL A 85 -13.08 6.93 1.64
N VAL A 86 -12.01 7.67 1.32
CA VAL A 86 -11.46 7.75 -0.04
C VAL A 86 -10.80 6.42 -0.39
N MET A 87 -9.99 5.86 0.51
CA MET A 87 -9.35 4.55 0.29
C MET A 87 -10.38 3.44 0.04
N ARG A 88 -11.45 3.38 0.84
CA ARG A 88 -12.55 2.42 0.63
C ARG A 88 -13.23 2.59 -0.73
N ARG A 89 -13.25 3.80 -1.29
CA ARG A 89 -13.79 4.07 -2.63
C ARG A 89 -12.84 3.64 -3.73
N ILE A 90 -11.55 3.92 -3.59
CA ILE A 90 -10.50 3.45 -4.51
C ILE A 90 -10.53 1.93 -4.58
N LEU A 91 -10.50 1.26 -3.42
CA LEU A 91 -10.64 -0.18 -3.32
C LEU A 91 -11.86 -0.70 -4.10
N ARG A 92 -13.05 -0.11 -3.87
CA ARG A 92 -14.28 -0.52 -4.57
C ARG A 92 -14.26 -0.29 -6.09
N SER A 93 -13.42 0.63 -6.55
CA SER A 93 -13.23 0.92 -7.97
C SER A 93 -12.29 -0.09 -8.62
N LEU A 94 -11.25 -0.50 -7.89
CA LEU A 94 -10.23 -1.46 -8.35
C LEU A 94 -10.68 -2.92 -8.22
N VAL A 95 -11.44 -3.26 -7.17
CA VAL A 95 -11.99 -4.60 -6.97
C VAL A 95 -13.23 -4.77 -7.84
N ILE A 96 -13.14 -5.64 -8.84
CA ILE A 96 -14.21 -5.85 -9.81
C ILE A 96 -15.38 -6.60 -9.16
N LYS A 97 -16.59 -6.03 -9.23
CA LYS A 97 -17.83 -6.78 -9.00
C LYS A 97 -18.00 -7.77 -10.15
N LYS A 98 -18.06 -9.06 -9.82
CA LYS A 98 -18.20 -10.30 -10.61
C LYS A 98 -19.23 -10.35 -11.78
N ARG A 99 -19.74 -9.23 -12.30
CA ARG A 99 -20.83 -9.16 -13.30
C ARG A 99 -20.51 -8.42 -14.62
N GLN A 100 -19.29 -7.92 -14.83
CA GLN A 100 -18.90 -7.20 -16.07
C GLN A 100 -17.76 -7.87 -16.87
N SER A 101 -17.53 -9.17 -16.68
CA SER A 101 -16.38 -9.92 -17.20
C SER A 101 -16.46 -10.31 -18.69
N ALA A 102 -17.10 -9.50 -19.55
CA ALA A 102 -17.25 -9.83 -20.97
C ALA A 102 -16.48 -8.93 -21.94
N GLN A 103 -15.89 -7.80 -21.52
CA GLN A 103 -15.38 -6.81 -22.50
C GLN A 103 -14.04 -6.11 -22.22
N LYS A 104 -13.30 -6.39 -21.15
CA LYS A 104 -11.95 -5.80 -20.96
C LYS A 104 -10.95 -6.84 -20.46
N ALA A 105 -10.34 -7.56 -21.40
CA ALA A 105 -9.35 -8.60 -21.13
C ALA A 105 -7.92 -8.07 -20.83
N GLU A 106 -7.72 -6.75 -20.71
CA GLU A 106 -6.36 -6.15 -20.58
C GLU A 106 -6.05 -5.56 -19.19
N ARG A 107 -6.98 -5.59 -18.22
CA ARG A 107 -6.71 -5.09 -16.86
C ARG A 107 -6.55 -6.28 -15.90
N PRO A 108 -5.45 -6.37 -15.13
CA PRO A 108 -5.35 -7.36 -14.06
C PRO A 108 -6.54 -7.24 -13.12
N TYR A 109 -7.19 -8.36 -12.84
CA TYR A 109 -8.33 -8.43 -11.94
C TYR A 109 -7.79 -8.65 -10.53
N TRP A 110 -7.79 -7.62 -9.68
CA TRP A 110 -7.33 -7.79 -8.29
C TRP A 110 -8.45 -8.31 -7.38
N GLN A 111 -8.11 -9.31 -6.58
CA GLN A 111 -8.92 -9.66 -5.43
C GLN A 111 -8.68 -8.64 -4.32
N MET A 112 -9.66 -8.48 -3.44
CA MET A 112 -9.60 -7.49 -2.38
C MET A 112 -8.39 -7.70 -1.45
N HIS A 113 -8.06 -8.95 -1.17
CA HIS A 113 -6.92 -9.34 -0.35
C HIS A 113 -5.58 -9.21 -1.07
N ASP A 114 -5.57 -8.99 -2.38
CA ASP A 114 -4.40 -8.84 -3.23
C ASP A 114 -4.04 -7.35 -3.47
N LEU A 115 -4.55 -6.43 -2.66
CA LEU A 115 -4.30 -4.99 -2.85
C LEU A 115 -3.52 -4.39 -1.68
N LEU A 116 -2.41 -3.73 -2.01
CA LEU A 116 -1.59 -2.99 -1.07
C LEU A 116 -1.60 -1.51 -1.42
N PHE A 117 -2.04 -0.68 -0.48
CA PHE A 117 -2.08 0.77 -0.63
C PHE A 117 -0.97 1.41 0.18
N VAL A 118 -0.04 2.06 -0.50
CA VAL A 118 1.04 2.84 0.09
C VAL A 118 0.66 4.30 0.02
N SER A 119 0.25 4.88 1.13
CA SER A 119 -0.25 6.26 1.17
C SER A 119 0.75 7.20 1.81
N SER A 120 0.92 8.38 1.21
CA SER A 120 1.65 9.51 1.78
C SER A 120 0.70 10.67 2.03
N TYR A 121 0.72 11.23 3.23
CA TYR A 121 -0.13 12.36 3.64
C TYR A 121 0.55 13.18 4.73
N GLY A 122 0.11 14.42 4.95
CA GLY A 122 0.74 15.33 5.92
C GLY A 122 1.34 16.57 5.25
N GLU A 123 1.90 17.49 6.06
CA GLU A 123 2.50 18.73 5.56
C GLU A 123 3.91 18.51 5.00
N GLN A 124 4.45 19.50 4.27
CA GLN A 124 5.85 19.48 3.80
C GLN A 124 6.80 19.58 5.01
N GLY A 125 7.03 18.44 5.68
CA GLY A 125 7.88 18.32 6.87
C GLY A 125 7.47 17.14 7.74
N ASP A 126 6.16 16.94 7.88
CA ASP A 126 5.54 15.93 8.74
C ASP A 126 4.79 14.89 7.89
N ARG A 127 5.47 14.37 6.86
CA ARG A 127 4.84 13.38 5.98
C ARG A 127 4.83 12.02 6.65
N VAL A 128 3.63 11.48 6.79
CA VAL A 128 3.37 10.13 7.26
C VAL A 128 3.35 9.20 6.06
N ILE A 129 4.05 8.08 6.15
CA ILE A 129 3.92 6.96 5.23
C ILE A 129 3.05 5.91 5.90
N SER A 130 2.10 5.36 5.15
CA SER A 130 1.26 4.27 5.64
C SER A 130 1.10 3.19 4.60
N PHE A 131 1.19 1.95 5.04
CA PHE A 131 0.87 0.77 4.28
C PHE A 131 -0.48 0.28 4.77
N ALA A 132 -1.41 0.12 3.83
CA ALA A 132 -2.78 -0.26 4.10
C ALA A 132 -3.15 -1.48 3.27
N HIS A 133 -3.65 -2.49 3.97
CA HIS A 133 -4.21 -3.70 3.40
C HIS A 133 -5.65 -3.85 3.83
N PHE A 134 -6.48 -4.48 3.02
CA PHE A 134 -7.83 -4.81 3.43
C PHE A 134 -7.99 -6.33 3.56
N SER A 135 -8.36 -6.76 4.77
CA SER A 135 -8.70 -8.15 5.04
C SER A 135 -10.22 -8.33 5.07
N ASP A 136 -10.68 -9.51 4.65
CA ASP A 136 -12.04 -9.93 4.95
C ASP A 136 -12.24 -10.02 6.47
N PRO A 137 -13.43 -9.71 6.96
CA PRO A 137 -13.76 -9.96 8.34
C PRO A 137 -14.01 -11.45 8.55
N GLU A 138 -13.62 -11.96 9.72
CA GLU A 138 -14.09 -13.27 10.19
C GLU A 138 -15.60 -13.19 10.43
N GLY A 139 -16.41 -13.62 9.45
CA GLY A 139 -17.87 -13.71 9.53
C GLY A 139 -18.62 -13.07 8.34
N GLU A 140 -19.66 -13.78 7.85
CA GLU A 140 -20.38 -13.56 6.59
C GLU A 140 -21.09 -12.20 6.40
N SER A 141 -21.03 -11.25 7.35
CA SER A 141 -21.86 -10.03 7.32
C SER A 141 -21.12 -8.71 7.61
N LEU A 142 -19.79 -8.72 7.71
CA LEU A 142 -19.06 -7.52 8.10
C LEU A 142 -18.44 -6.79 6.89
N LEU A 143 -18.34 -5.47 7.02
CA LEU A 143 -17.57 -4.66 6.08
C LEU A 143 -16.09 -5.03 6.21
N PRO A 144 -15.33 -5.02 5.11
CA PRO A 144 -13.91 -5.34 5.16
C PRO A 144 -13.15 -4.41 6.12
N THR A 145 -12.20 -5.02 6.81
CA THR A 145 -11.37 -4.35 7.81
C THR A 145 -10.12 -3.81 7.13
N LEU A 146 -9.97 -2.49 7.20
CA LEU A 146 -8.75 -1.82 6.77
C LEU A 146 -7.71 -2.02 7.87
N ARG A 147 -6.57 -2.62 7.54
CA ARG A 147 -5.45 -2.77 8.46
C ARG A 147 -4.32 -1.86 7.98
N VAL A 148 -3.72 -1.09 8.90
CA VAL A 148 -2.76 -0.03 8.54
C VAL A 148 -1.53 -0.12 9.41
N LEU A 149 -0.36 -0.09 8.78
CA LEU A 149 0.93 0.17 9.41
C LEU A 149 1.40 1.56 8.95
N ALA A 150 1.50 2.51 9.87
CA ALA A 150 1.91 3.88 9.56
C ALA A 150 3.06 4.31 10.45
N TRP A 151 3.93 5.16 9.90
CA TRP A 151 4.99 5.81 10.65
C TRP A 151 5.28 7.21 10.10
N ASP A 152 5.83 8.06 10.95
CA ASP A 152 6.42 9.35 10.59
C ASP A 152 7.79 9.56 11.23
N ASP A 153 8.38 10.73 11.01
CA ASP A 153 9.71 11.05 11.52
C ASP A 153 9.73 11.51 12.97
N LYS A 154 8.57 11.67 13.62
CA LYS A 154 8.39 12.03 15.03
C LYS A 154 8.10 10.82 15.90
N ASP A 155 7.79 9.68 15.29
CA ASP A 155 7.61 8.44 16.01
C ASP A 155 8.83 8.04 16.86
N THR A 156 8.51 7.33 17.94
CA THR A 156 9.52 6.83 18.86
C THR A 156 10.45 5.83 18.18
N VAL A 157 11.68 5.73 18.65
CA VAL A 157 12.65 4.75 18.15
C VAL A 157 12.09 3.33 18.22
N LEU A 158 11.36 2.99 19.30
CA LEU A 158 10.73 1.68 19.47
C LEU A 158 9.65 1.40 18.41
N HIS A 159 8.80 2.39 18.10
CA HIS A 159 7.78 2.24 17.06
C HIS A 159 8.39 2.06 15.67
N LEU A 160 9.41 2.86 15.36
CA LEU A 160 10.12 2.75 14.07
C LEU A 160 10.85 1.42 13.93
N ASP A 161 11.51 0.95 15.00
CA ASP A 161 12.18 -0.35 15.00
C ASP A 161 11.16 -1.49 14.82
N HIS A 162 10.03 -1.43 15.53
CA HIS A 162 8.94 -2.39 15.36
C HIS A 162 8.35 -2.36 13.94
N ALA A 163 8.17 -1.18 13.35
CA ALA A 163 7.71 -1.04 11.98
C ALA A 163 8.73 -1.62 10.98
N HIS A 164 10.04 -1.40 11.19
CA HIS A 164 11.09 -1.99 10.37
C HIS A 164 11.04 -3.51 10.40
N GLU A 165 11.06 -4.09 11.59
CA GLU A 165 11.05 -5.54 11.78
C GLU A 165 9.77 -6.15 11.22
N THR A 166 8.62 -5.49 11.37
CA THR A 166 7.35 -5.95 10.77
C THR A 166 7.41 -5.93 9.24
N LEU A 167 7.90 -4.84 8.64
CA LEU A 167 8.05 -4.75 7.18
C LEU A 167 9.06 -5.79 6.67
N LYS A 168 10.18 -5.98 7.36
CA LYS A 168 11.23 -6.94 6.99
C LYS A 168 10.79 -8.38 7.13
N ALA A 169 10.04 -8.70 8.18
CA ALA A 169 9.57 -10.06 8.41
C ALA A 169 8.40 -10.45 7.51
N LYS A 170 7.56 -9.48 7.09
CA LYS A 170 6.25 -9.77 6.48
C LYS A 170 6.03 -9.17 5.09
N LEU A 171 6.78 -8.13 4.73
CA LEU A 171 6.68 -7.46 3.42
C LEU A 171 7.96 -7.62 2.57
N ARG A 172 8.84 -8.54 2.96
CA ARG A 172 9.95 -9.00 2.13
C ARG A 172 9.42 -9.69 0.88
N TRP A 173 10.12 -9.50 -0.24
CA TRP A 173 9.82 -10.25 -1.45
C TRP A 173 10.06 -11.74 -1.19
N PRO A 174 9.15 -12.65 -1.61
CA PRO A 174 9.34 -14.08 -1.38
C PRO A 174 10.49 -14.63 -2.21
N ASP A 175 11.24 -15.58 -1.65
CA ASP A 175 12.28 -16.31 -2.39
C ASP A 175 11.67 -17.28 -3.43
N ASP A 176 10.44 -17.75 -3.18
CA ASP A 176 9.67 -18.60 -4.10
C ASP A 176 8.41 -17.85 -4.59
N GLU A 177 8.48 -17.33 -5.81
CA GLU A 177 7.38 -16.60 -6.47
C GLU A 177 6.30 -17.51 -7.05
N SER A 178 6.49 -18.84 -7.01
CA SER A 178 5.50 -19.81 -7.47
C SER A 178 4.45 -20.12 -6.40
N ASP A 179 4.80 -19.98 -5.12
CA ASP A 179 3.88 -20.15 -3.98
C ASP A 179 3.14 -18.84 -3.67
N VAL A 180 2.18 -18.53 -4.52
CA VAL A 180 1.32 -17.34 -4.42
C VAL A 180 0.53 -17.31 -3.11
N ASP A 181 0.11 -18.46 -2.57
CA ASP A 181 -0.72 -18.53 -1.37
C ASP A 181 0.10 -18.28 -0.10
N ALA A 182 1.34 -18.78 -0.03
CA ALA A 182 2.29 -18.43 1.02
C ALA A 182 2.66 -16.94 0.96
N TRP A 183 2.90 -16.40 -0.25
CA TRP A 183 3.16 -14.97 -0.43
C TRP A 183 2.00 -14.11 0.07
N ARG A 184 0.77 -14.42 -0.36
CA ARG A 184 -0.45 -13.74 0.12
C ARG A 184 -0.56 -13.76 1.64
N SER A 185 -0.37 -14.92 2.23
CA SER A 185 -0.45 -15.10 3.68
C SER A 185 0.59 -14.24 4.40
N SER A 186 1.86 -14.29 3.96
CA SER A 186 2.96 -13.56 4.59
C SER A 186 2.69 -12.05 4.64
N TRP A 187 2.34 -11.47 3.49
CA TRP A 187 2.07 -10.03 3.37
C TRP A 187 0.79 -9.61 4.09
N ALA A 188 -0.29 -10.41 4.04
CA ALA A 188 -1.51 -10.12 4.79
C ALA A 188 -1.29 -10.11 6.31
N PHE A 189 -0.41 -10.99 6.83
CA PHE A 189 -0.04 -11.01 8.24
C PHE A 189 0.81 -9.82 8.70
N ALA A 190 1.41 -9.04 7.78
CA ALA A 190 2.12 -7.80 8.11
C ALA A 190 1.21 -6.76 8.78
N PHE A 191 -0.09 -6.82 8.47
CA PHE A 191 -1.06 -5.84 8.89
C PHE A 191 -1.93 -6.45 9.98
N THR A 192 -1.65 -6.12 11.24
CA THR A 192 -2.43 -6.60 12.39
C THR A 192 -3.31 -5.52 13.02
N LEU A 193 -2.95 -4.25 12.86
CA LEU A 193 -3.60 -3.12 13.53
C LEU A 193 -4.78 -2.56 12.74
N ARG A 194 -5.89 -2.28 13.45
CA ARG A 194 -7.02 -1.49 12.92
C ARG A 194 -6.62 -0.01 12.81
N PRO A 195 -7.31 0.81 11.99
CA PRO A 195 -6.99 2.21 11.87
C PRO A 195 -7.26 2.90 13.22
N ARG A 196 -6.24 3.50 13.81
CA ARG A 196 -6.20 4.12 15.17
C ARG A 196 -5.88 3.20 16.35
N GLU A 197 -5.46 1.95 16.14
CA GLU A 197 -4.86 1.18 17.24
C GLU A 197 -3.42 1.63 17.44
N VAL A 198 -3.14 2.17 18.63
CA VAL A 198 -1.79 2.51 19.08
C VAL A 198 -1.20 1.26 19.71
N ILE A 199 0.01 0.88 19.30
CA ILE A 199 0.80 -0.11 20.04
C ILE A 199 1.09 0.53 21.41
N THR A 200 0.41 0.04 22.45
CA THR A 200 0.61 0.50 23.84
C THR A 200 1.75 -0.28 24.48
#